data_AF-A0A067QB99-F1
#
_entry.id   AF-A0A067QB99-F1
#
_cell.length_a   1.000
_cell.length_b   1.000
_cell.length_c   1.000
_cell.angle_alpha   90.00
_cell.angle_beta   90.00
_cell.angle_gamma   90.00
#
_symmetry.space_group_name_H-M   'P 1'
#
loop_
_entity.id
_entity.type
_entity.pdbx_description
1 polymer ?
#
loop_
_entity_poly.entity_id
_entity_poly.type
_entity_poly.pdbx_seq_one_letter_code
_entity_poly.pdbx_strand_id
1 'polypeptide(L)'
;MSSFTKGQYSALKSPRTPSEQSYPPSPPLSSTSHESEESLRALEISEGPEYLEVVATPRRGRSYSVGGFDFHQDLLPLSTSLSEPDASHPEAGEKSISLINGIALCVGLQIGSGIFSSPGVVVANTQSVGASLAVWLASGILAWTGASSFAELGSMIPVNGGAQAYLAYSYGPLASYLFAWTAISALKPGGNAVISLIFAEYLNRLFWHISSDEVSPDEIPQWSIKLTAAAAVIIVSIVCVATRNLGTRAAVVFTVVKIAALLSITILGLIQLVRGRASPSLKGPVFDDSSNSPSSYALALYSGLWAFDGWDQANYVGGEMKNPEKNIPRAIHSSMIIVIILFLLANIAYFVVLDKDTVGRSNTVALDFGRALFGPVGGTIFAAMVAFSCFGALNGSFFTSARLIYVAGREHYLPAFFGRLHPTRKTPVNAMGLQALLTIAFIMIGGGFRSLINFAVVASWAFYFLTVLGLVILRVKEPMLERPYKTWIITPLTFCAVALFLLCMPIIAAPLEAMAVLAFVSAGVPLYYITHRNDPDVHPPIIFSTIASWYARIRGRPGVGDGWQAIATDGEETVEMMESRH
;
A
#
# COMPACT_ATOMS: atom_id res chain seq x y z
N MET A 1 3.53 67.28 44.45
CA MET A 1 3.06 66.09 45.22
C MET A 1 3.87 64.90 44.72
N SER A 2 4.49 64.14 45.64
CA SER A 2 5.22 62.85 45.42
C SER A 2 6.07 62.64 44.14
N SER A 3 7.40 62.66 44.28
CA SER A 3 8.34 61.71 43.63
C SER A 3 9.76 61.99 44.13
N PHE A 4 10.43 61.01 44.76
CA PHE A 4 11.81 61.15 45.26
C PHE A 4 12.72 60.05 44.68
N THR A 5 13.78 60.50 44.00
CA THR A 5 15.18 59.96 43.94
C THR A 5 15.40 58.46 44.19
N LYS A 6 16.10 57.67 43.35
CA LYS A 6 17.24 57.92 42.43
C LYS A 6 18.52 58.45 43.11
N GLY A 7 19.49 57.57 43.32
CA GLY A 7 20.87 57.89 43.72
C GLY A 7 21.87 57.26 42.74
N GLN A 8 22.83 58.06 42.27
CA GLN A 8 23.96 57.63 41.42
C GLN A 8 25.22 57.44 42.27
N TYR A 9 26.22 56.68 41.81
CA TYR A 9 27.63 57.09 41.91
C TYR A 9 28.51 56.42 40.84
N SER A 10 29.64 57.06 40.53
CA SER A 10 30.49 56.84 39.35
C SER A 10 31.84 57.53 39.61
N ALA A 11 33.01 57.09 39.15
CA ALA A 11 33.50 55.85 38.50
C ALA A 11 35.07 55.97 38.52
N LEU A 12 35.85 55.23 37.70
CA LEU A 12 37.14 55.69 37.09
C LEU A 12 37.82 54.62 36.18
N LYS A 13 38.84 55.02 35.41
CA LYS A 13 39.47 54.27 34.27
C LYS A 13 40.98 53.99 34.47
N SER A 14 41.54 53.05 33.68
CA SER A 14 42.78 53.14 32.82
C SER A 14 43.64 51.82 32.79
N PRO A 15 44.78 51.64 32.02
CA PRO A 15 44.74 50.84 30.78
C PRO A 15 45.91 49.83 30.48
N ARG A 16 45.72 48.97 29.44
CA ARG A 16 46.69 48.37 28.45
C ARG A 16 47.99 47.59 28.87
N THR A 17 48.00 46.26 28.62
CA THR A 17 49.03 45.37 27.95
C THR A 17 50.53 45.34 28.35
N PRO A 18 51.36 44.31 27.99
CA PRO A 18 51.12 42.92 27.51
C PRO A 18 51.97 41.79 28.19
N SER A 19 51.62 40.51 28.02
CA SER A 19 52.57 39.36 27.93
C SER A 19 51.86 38.06 27.46
N GLU A 20 52.65 37.03 27.11
CA GLU A 20 52.26 35.87 26.27
C GLU A 20 51.78 34.60 27.02
N GLN A 21 51.47 33.55 26.21
CA GLN A 21 51.45 32.11 26.53
C GLN A 21 50.18 31.48 27.17
N SER A 22 49.18 31.29 26.30
CA SER A 22 48.59 29.98 25.96
C SER A 22 48.44 28.88 27.03
N TYR A 23 47.22 28.74 27.57
CA TYR A 23 46.53 27.45 27.78
C TYR A 23 44.99 27.69 27.71
N PRO A 24 44.21 26.94 26.92
CA PRO A 24 42.75 27.02 26.98
C PRO A 24 42.23 26.26 28.23
N PRO A 25 41.34 26.85 29.05
CA PRO A 25 40.84 26.24 30.28
C PRO A 25 39.62 25.34 30.05
N SER A 26 39.41 24.39 30.96
CA SER A 26 38.14 23.67 31.11
C SER A 26 37.08 24.56 31.79
N PRO A 27 35.84 24.64 31.26
CA PRO A 27 34.67 25.19 31.96
C PRO A 27 33.52 24.13 32.05
N PRO A 28 32.47 24.32 32.87
CA PRO A 28 32.38 23.47 34.07
C PRO A 28 31.05 22.72 34.23
N LEU A 29 30.98 21.87 35.26
CA LEU A 29 29.75 21.30 35.80
C LEU A 29 28.92 22.33 36.58
N SER A 30 27.62 22.37 36.31
CA SER A 30 26.55 22.64 37.29
C SER A 30 25.26 21.99 36.76
N SER A 31 24.85 20.87 37.37
CA SER A 31 23.74 20.79 38.34
C SER A 31 22.38 21.18 37.71
N THR A 32 21.40 20.29 37.55
CA THR A 32 20.75 19.43 38.56
C THR A 32 19.84 18.40 37.86
N SER A 33 19.34 17.31 38.44
CA SER A 33 19.73 16.49 39.61
C SER A 33 18.71 15.33 39.76
N HIS A 34 19.16 14.12 40.13
CA HIS A 34 18.34 12.93 40.52
C HIS A 34 17.46 12.31 39.40
N GLU A 35 17.26 10.98 39.30
CA GLU A 35 17.77 9.77 40.00
C GLU A 35 17.48 8.58 39.03
N SER A 36 18.40 7.71 38.61
CA SER A 36 19.22 6.70 39.33
C SER A 36 18.68 5.26 39.22
N GLU A 37 18.75 4.66 38.02
CA GLU A 37 18.68 3.18 37.86
C GLU A 37 19.77 2.61 36.90
N GLU A 38 20.35 3.39 35.99
CA GLU A 38 21.30 2.88 34.98
C GLU A 38 22.74 2.63 35.48
N SER A 39 23.15 3.16 36.64
CA SER A 39 24.55 3.16 37.07
C SER A 39 25.08 1.85 37.66
N LEU A 40 24.28 0.77 37.67
CA LEU A 40 24.67 -0.55 38.19
C LEU A 40 24.92 -1.61 37.11
N ARG A 41 24.74 -1.30 35.81
CA ARG A 41 24.99 -2.23 34.70
C ARG A 41 26.30 -2.02 33.93
N ALA A 42 27.08 -1.01 34.29
CA ALA A 42 28.26 -0.57 33.53
C ALA A 42 29.62 -0.95 34.18
N LEU A 43 29.64 -1.94 35.08
CA LEU A 43 30.84 -2.32 35.86
C LEU A 43 31.33 -3.77 35.66
N GLU A 44 30.72 -4.50 34.73
CA GLU A 44 31.22 -5.80 34.27
C GLU A 44 31.50 -5.74 32.76
N ILE A 45 32.78 -5.51 32.42
CA ILE A 45 33.57 -6.09 31.33
C ILE A 45 34.93 -5.38 31.39
N SER A 46 35.92 -6.05 31.97
CA SER A 46 37.32 -5.64 31.95
C SER A 46 38.10 -6.46 30.91
N GLU A 47 39.20 -5.89 30.42
CA GLU A 47 40.35 -6.54 29.78
C GLU A 47 40.19 -7.21 28.40
N GLY A 48 40.72 -6.53 27.38
CA GLY A 48 41.11 -7.06 26.06
C GLY A 48 41.83 -5.96 25.26
N PRO A 49 43.06 -6.16 24.73
CA PRO A 49 43.96 -5.04 24.38
C PRO A 49 43.74 -4.39 23.00
N GLU A 50 44.32 -3.20 22.87
CA GLU A 50 44.23 -2.26 21.74
C GLU A 50 44.71 -2.80 20.39
N TYR A 51 44.01 -2.42 19.31
CA TYR A 51 44.63 -2.08 18.03
C TYR A 51 43.96 -0.84 17.42
N LEU A 52 44.79 0.04 16.84
CA LEU A 52 44.42 1.36 16.33
C LEU A 52 43.61 1.29 15.02
N GLU A 53 42.64 2.19 14.80
CA GLU A 53 42.84 3.34 13.90
C GLU A 53 41.60 4.27 13.69
N VAL A 54 41.90 5.57 13.57
CA VAL A 54 41.15 6.67 12.92
C VAL A 54 39.67 6.89 13.29
N VAL A 55 39.45 7.81 14.24
CA VAL A 55 38.17 8.51 14.45
C VAL A 55 37.94 9.54 13.34
N ALA A 56 37.02 9.27 12.41
CA ALA A 56 36.45 10.28 11.52
C ALA A 56 35.14 10.83 12.11
N THR A 57 35.13 12.10 12.54
CA THR A 57 33.93 12.75 13.08
C THR A 57 32.97 13.22 11.96
N PRO A 58 31.71 12.76 11.92
CA PRO A 58 30.72 13.35 11.03
C PRO A 58 30.14 14.62 11.66
N ARG A 59 30.52 15.77 11.10
CA ARG A 59 29.85 17.07 11.32
C ARG A 59 28.32 16.90 11.29
N ARG A 60 27.61 17.45 12.28
CA ARG A 60 26.14 17.58 12.28
C ARG A 60 25.67 18.46 11.10
N GLY A 61 25.39 17.83 9.97
CA GLY A 61 24.58 18.41 8.90
C GLY A 61 23.11 18.01 9.08
N ARG A 62 22.24 18.95 9.46
CA ARG A 62 20.78 18.75 9.37
C ARG A 62 20.34 18.86 7.92
N SER A 63 20.54 17.82 7.12
CA SER A 63 19.90 17.64 5.83
C SER A 63 18.55 16.93 6.02
N TYR A 64 17.46 17.65 5.78
CA TYR A 64 16.15 17.02 5.63
C TYR A 64 16.11 16.26 4.30
N SER A 65 16.61 15.02 4.31
CA SER A 65 16.50 14.13 3.16
C SER A 65 15.05 13.70 3.01
N VAL A 66 14.34 14.30 2.05
CA VAL A 66 13.09 13.73 1.49
C VAL A 66 13.50 12.60 0.53
N GLY A 67 14.20 11.60 1.08
CA GLY A 67 14.61 10.39 0.40
C GLY A 67 13.51 9.35 0.51
N GLY A 68 13.10 8.77 -0.61
CA GLY A 68 11.98 7.83 -0.62
C GLY A 68 12.30 6.52 0.09
N PHE A 69 11.27 5.98 0.74
CA PHE A 69 11.19 4.71 1.47
C PHE A 69 12.09 3.60 0.89
N ASP A 70 13.02 3.11 1.71
CA ASP A 70 13.96 2.05 1.33
C ASP A 70 13.64 0.75 2.09
N PHE A 71 12.53 0.14 1.69
CA PHE A 71 11.87 -1.07 2.22
C PHE A 71 12.75 -2.35 2.17
N HIS A 72 13.97 -2.34 2.69
CA HIS A 72 14.96 -3.40 2.42
C HIS A 72 15.17 -4.40 3.58
N GLN A 73 14.69 -4.15 4.80
CA GLN A 73 15.16 -4.90 5.98
C GLN A 73 14.10 -5.69 6.79
N ASP A 74 12.90 -5.18 7.06
CA ASP A 74 12.05 -5.80 8.12
C ASP A 74 10.71 -6.44 7.66
N LEU A 75 10.61 -6.92 6.42
CA LEU A 75 9.47 -7.78 6.02
C LEU A 75 9.57 -9.13 6.75
N LEU A 76 8.50 -9.53 7.43
CA LEU A 76 8.45 -10.84 8.10
C LEU A 76 8.74 -11.96 7.10
N PRO A 77 9.65 -12.90 7.43
CA PRO A 77 9.79 -14.12 6.65
C PRO A 77 8.43 -14.81 6.60
N LEU A 78 7.95 -15.07 5.39
CA LEU A 78 6.62 -15.65 5.15
C LEU A 78 6.46 -17.04 5.79
N SER A 79 7.57 -17.73 6.09
CA SER A 79 7.63 -19.03 6.77
C SER A 79 7.63 -18.96 8.31
N THR A 80 7.92 -17.80 8.93
CA THR A 80 7.99 -17.72 10.40
C THR A 80 6.61 -17.95 11.02
N SER A 81 6.43 -19.12 11.62
CA SER A 81 5.41 -19.28 12.66
C SER A 81 5.85 -18.46 13.87
N LEU A 82 4.92 -17.74 14.52
CA LEU A 82 5.21 -16.87 15.67
C LEU A 82 5.34 -17.67 16.98
N SER A 83 5.88 -18.89 16.89
CA SER A 83 5.74 -19.94 17.91
C SER A 83 6.88 -19.96 18.93
N GLU A 84 8.04 -19.41 18.59
CA GLU A 84 9.25 -19.50 19.41
C GLU A 84 9.88 -18.11 19.67
N PRO A 85 10.12 -17.74 20.94
CA PRO A 85 10.79 -16.49 21.30
C PRO A 85 12.32 -16.68 21.27
N ASP A 86 12.87 -17.10 20.12
CA ASP A 86 14.29 -17.41 20.04
C ASP A 86 15.16 -16.15 19.90
N ALA A 87 16.27 -16.11 20.64
CA ALA A 87 16.93 -14.87 21.08
C ALA A 87 17.85 -14.20 20.03
N SER A 88 17.47 -14.23 18.76
CA SER A 88 18.07 -13.39 17.72
C SER A 88 17.30 -12.08 17.61
N HIS A 89 17.87 -10.99 18.12
CA HIS A 89 17.38 -9.66 17.79
C HIS A 89 17.37 -9.50 16.26
N PRO A 90 16.21 -9.22 15.62
CA PRO A 90 16.25 -8.67 14.28
C PRO A 90 17.05 -7.37 14.38
N GLU A 91 18.05 -7.18 13.51
CA GLU A 91 18.73 -5.88 13.39
C GLU A 91 17.67 -4.84 13.04
N ALA A 92 17.16 -4.13 14.05
CA ALA A 92 16.01 -3.27 13.89
C ALA A 92 16.38 -2.16 12.89
N GLY A 93 15.82 -2.25 11.68
CA GLY A 93 15.99 -1.23 10.65
C GLY A 93 15.71 0.15 11.24
N GLU A 94 16.58 1.13 10.94
CA GLU A 94 16.43 2.48 11.52
C GLU A 94 15.00 2.98 11.28
N LYS A 95 14.22 3.15 12.36
CA LYS A 95 12.83 3.64 12.31
C LYS A 95 12.81 5.04 11.72
N SER A 96 12.74 5.13 10.40
CA SER A 96 12.99 6.34 9.63
C SER A 96 11.71 7.10 9.31
N ILE A 97 10.58 6.40 9.22
CA ILE A 97 9.31 6.96 8.75
C ILE A 97 8.64 7.77 9.87
N SER A 98 8.46 9.06 9.61
CA SER A 98 7.72 9.98 10.49
C SER A 98 6.20 9.88 10.27
N LEU A 99 5.41 10.39 11.22
CA LEU A 99 3.95 10.50 11.07
C LEU A 99 3.55 11.25 9.77
N ILE A 100 4.23 12.35 9.44
CA ILE A 100 3.96 13.13 8.23
C ILE A 100 4.24 12.30 6.98
N ASN A 101 5.32 11.51 6.99
CA ASN A 101 5.66 10.61 5.88
C ASN A 101 4.60 9.50 5.72
N GLY A 102 4.07 8.96 6.83
CA GLY A 102 2.99 7.97 6.83
C GLY A 102 1.67 8.53 6.28
N ILE A 103 1.29 9.76 6.66
CA ILE A 103 0.12 10.46 6.09
C ILE A 103 0.32 10.68 4.58
N ALA A 104 1.49 11.20 4.17
CA ALA A 104 1.80 11.45 2.77
C ALA A 104 1.83 10.16 1.93
N LEU A 105 2.28 9.03 2.50
CA LEU A 105 2.24 7.72 1.86
C LEU A 105 0.79 7.27 1.57
N CYS A 106 -0.08 7.32 2.59
CA CYS A 106 -1.49 6.92 2.44
C CYS A 106 -2.22 7.85 1.45
N VAL A 107 -2.12 9.17 1.63
CA VAL A 107 -2.76 10.15 0.73
C VAL A 107 -2.24 10.02 -0.70
N GLY A 108 -0.93 9.84 -0.90
CA GLY A 108 -0.32 9.76 -2.23
C GLY A 108 -0.61 8.47 -3.02
N LEU A 109 -0.99 7.40 -2.32
CA LEU A 109 -1.41 6.13 -2.92
C LEU A 109 -2.93 6.08 -3.13
N GLN A 110 -3.72 6.58 -2.16
CA GLN A 110 -5.18 6.67 -2.26
C GLN A 110 -5.64 7.70 -3.32
N ILE A 111 -4.91 8.82 -3.48
CA ILE A 111 -5.09 9.71 -4.64
C ILE A 111 -4.45 9.05 -5.88
N GLY A 112 -5.24 8.22 -6.57
CA GLY A 112 -4.87 7.51 -7.79
C GLY A 112 -5.73 7.89 -8.99
N SER A 113 -5.89 6.96 -9.93
CA SER A 113 -6.77 7.07 -11.10
C SER A 113 -8.26 7.04 -10.74
N GLY A 114 -8.62 6.59 -9.52
CA GLY A 114 -9.99 6.39 -9.06
C GLY A 114 -10.86 7.64 -9.11
N ILE A 115 -10.40 8.74 -8.52
CA ILE A 115 -11.16 10.02 -8.48
C ILE A 115 -11.38 10.65 -9.87
N PHE A 116 -10.64 10.22 -10.90
CA PHE A 116 -10.75 10.74 -12.26
C PHE A 116 -11.62 9.88 -13.19
N SER A 117 -12.04 8.70 -12.75
CA SER A 117 -12.82 7.73 -13.54
C SER A 117 -14.12 7.30 -12.86
N SER A 118 -14.13 7.16 -11.53
CA SER A 118 -15.34 6.82 -10.77
C SER A 118 -16.49 7.84 -10.82
N PRO A 119 -16.29 9.17 -10.89
CA PRO A 119 -17.42 10.12 -10.88
C PRO A 119 -18.48 9.86 -11.95
N GLY A 120 -18.07 9.51 -13.17
CA GLY A 120 -19.00 9.18 -14.25
C GLY A 120 -19.83 7.93 -13.93
N VAL A 121 -19.20 6.87 -13.44
CA VAL A 121 -19.89 5.63 -13.04
C VAL A 121 -20.85 5.87 -11.88
N VAL A 122 -20.45 6.65 -10.87
CA VAL A 122 -21.33 7.00 -9.73
C VAL A 122 -22.56 7.77 -10.23
N VAL A 123 -22.38 8.81 -11.05
CA VAL A 123 -23.49 9.62 -11.57
C VAL A 123 -24.39 8.84 -12.53
N ALA A 124 -23.82 8.00 -13.40
CA ALA A 124 -24.59 7.13 -14.30
C ALA A 124 -25.53 6.16 -13.55
N ASN A 125 -25.20 5.80 -12.31
CA ASN A 125 -26.03 4.92 -11.50
C ASN A 125 -26.96 5.69 -10.55
N THR A 126 -26.57 6.84 -10.01
CA THR A 126 -27.42 7.63 -9.09
C THR A 126 -28.39 8.55 -9.81
N GLN A 127 -28.10 8.97 -11.06
CA GLN A 127 -28.91 9.86 -11.91
C GLN A 127 -29.16 11.28 -11.34
N SER A 128 -28.61 11.58 -10.16
CA SER A 128 -28.80 12.84 -9.45
C SER A 128 -27.55 13.27 -8.66
N VAL A 129 -27.40 14.59 -8.48
CA VAL A 129 -26.19 15.24 -7.93
C VAL A 129 -26.05 14.95 -6.43
N GLY A 130 -27.09 15.18 -5.65
CA GLY A 130 -27.14 14.94 -4.21
C GLY A 130 -26.99 13.46 -3.87
N ALA A 131 -27.62 12.58 -4.66
CA ALA A 131 -27.46 11.14 -4.54
C ALA A 131 -26.01 10.70 -4.83
N SER A 132 -25.36 11.26 -5.86
CA SER A 132 -23.93 11.01 -6.16
C SER A 132 -23.01 11.45 -5.00
N LEU A 133 -23.19 12.68 -4.48
CA LEU A 133 -22.42 13.19 -3.34
C LEU A 133 -22.65 12.38 -2.06
N ALA A 134 -23.89 11.91 -1.82
CA ALA A 134 -24.21 11.02 -0.72
C ALA A 134 -23.50 9.65 -0.86
N VAL A 135 -23.42 9.09 -2.07
CA VAL A 135 -22.66 7.85 -2.35
C VAL A 135 -21.16 8.06 -2.13
N TRP A 136 -20.60 9.20 -2.51
CA TRP A 136 -19.19 9.51 -2.23
C TRP A 136 -18.90 9.62 -0.72
N LEU A 137 -19.76 10.31 0.04
CA LEU A 137 -19.63 10.40 1.50
C LEU A 137 -19.79 9.02 2.16
N ALA A 138 -20.80 8.24 1.74
CA ALA A 138 -21.02 6.89 2.24
C ALA A 138 -19.84 5.97 1.94
N SER A 139 -19.31 5.98 0.70
CA SER A 139 -18.11 5.22 0.32
C SER A 139 -16.90 5.59 1.19
N GLY A 140 -16.70 6.88 1.46
CA GLY A 140 -15.64 7.37 2.33
C GLY A 140 -15.76 6.88 3.78
N ILE A 141 -16.96 6.96 4.36
CA ILE A 141 -17.25 6.46 5.71
C ILE A 141 -17.07 4.93 5.78
N LEU A 142 -17.57 4.19 4.78
CA LEU A 142 -17.42 2.74 4.72
C LEU A 142 -15.95 2.32 4.57
N ALA A 143 -15.17 2.99 3.71
CA ALA A 143 -13.73 2.77 3.62
C ALA A 143 -13.01 3.07 4.95
N TRP A 144 -13.44 4.12 5.67
CA TRP A 144 -12.91 4.45 7.00
C TRP A 144 -13.21 3.34 8.03
N THR A 145 -14.28 2.56 7.91
CA THR A 145 -14.48 1.39 8.80
C THR A 145 -13.42 0.30 8.60
N GLY A 146 -13.00 0.04 7.36
CA GLY A 146 -11.88 -0.86 7.05
C GLY A 146 -10.55 -0.30 7.55
N ALA A 147 -10.28 0.97 7.23
CA ALA A 147 -9.09 1.69 7.65
C ALA A 147 -8.93 1.73 9.18
N SER A 148 -10.02 1.93 9.92
CA SER A 148 -10.03 1.87 11.40
C SER A 148 -9.73 0.48 11.94
N SER A 149 -10.15 -0.57 11.24
CA SER A 149 -9.89 -1.95 11.62
C SER A 149 -8.41 -2.32 11.39
N PHE A 150 -7.84 -1.88 10.27
CA PHE A 150 -6.41 -2.00 10.00
C PHE A 150 -5.55 -1.13 10.92
N ALA A 151 -6.04 0.03 11.37
CA ALA A 151 -5.35 0.85 12.37
C ALA A 151 -5.16 0.10 13.70
N GLU A 152 -6.15 -0.70 14.13
CA GLU A 152 -6.02 -1.58 15.30
C GLU A 152 -4.99 -2.68 15.06
N LEU A 153 -5.13 -3.45 13.97
CA LEU A 153 -4.17 -4.51 13.61
C LEU A 153 -2.73 -3.99 13.51
N GLY A 154 -2.52 -2.83 12.88
CA GLY A 154 -1.18 -2.23 12.75
C GLY A 154 -0.64 -1.59 14.01
N SER A 155 -1.49 -1.13 14.94
CA SER A 155 -1.05 -0.69 16.26
C SER A 155 -0.65 -1.85 17.18
N MET A 156 -1.28 -3.02 16.97
CA MET A 156 -1.13 -4.25 17.76
C MET A 156 0.01 -5.14 17.24
N ILE A 157 0.21 -5.18 15.92
CA ILE A 157 1.24 -5.96 15.24
C ILE A 157 2.03 -5.02 14.30
N PRO A 158 2.95 -4.19 14.83
CA PRO A 158 3.67 -3.16 14.08
C PRO A 158 4.87 -3.72 13.28
N VAL A 159 4.60 -4.71 12.43
CA VAL A 159 5.57 -5.36 11.54
C VAL A 159 5.34 -4.93 10.09
N ASN A 160 6.33 -5.07 9.21
CA ASN A 160 6.10 -4.83 7.78
C ASN A 160 5.36 -6.02 7.15
N GLY A 161 4.60 -5.73 6.09
CA GLY A 161 3.81 -6.72 5.33
C GLY A 161 2.29 -6.55 5.40
N GLY A 162 1.79 -5.71 6.32
CA GLY A 162 0.36 -5.34 6.37
C GLY A 162 -0.58 -6.55 6.44
N ALA A 163 -1.52 -6.66 5.50
CA ALA A 163 -2.51 -7.74 5.46
C ALA A 163 -1.87 -9.14 5.49
N GLN A 164 -0.72 -9.33 4.85
CA GLN A 164 0.04 -10.60 4.86
C GLN A 164 0.37 -11.03 6.30
N ALA A 165 0.95 -10.11 7.08
CA ALA A 165 1.35 -10.36 8.46
C ALA A 165 0.13 -10.60 9.38
N TYR A 166 -0.96 -9.85 9.18
CA TYR A 166 -2.17 -10.02 9.98
C TYR A 166 -2.89 -11.34 9.69
N LEU A 167 -2.84 -11.83 8.44
CA LEU A 167 -3.34 -13.15 8.07
C LEU A 167 -2.44 -14.27 8.62
N ALA A 168 -1.12 -14.10 8.60
CA ALA A 168 -0.16 -15.02 9.24
C ALA A 168 -0.46 -15.18 10.74
N TYR A 169 -0.66 -14.06 11.45
CA TYR A 169 -1.00 -14.05 12.88
C TYR A 169 -2.37 -14.68 13.16
N SER A 170 -3.40 -14.32 12.38
CA SER A 170 -4.80 -14.69 12.69
C SER A 170 -5.15 -16.14 12.30
N TYR A 171 -4.53 -16.68 11.24
CA TYR A 171 -4.90 -17.96 10.61
C TYR A 171 -3.71 -18.88 10.29
N GLY A 172 -2.47 -18.44 10.53
CA GLY A 172 -1.25 -19.21 10.26
C GLY A 172 -0.64 -19.03 8.86
N PRO A 173 0.51 -19.68 8.59
CA PRO A 173 1.33 -19.44 7.40
C PRO A 173 0.61 -19.70 6.07
N LEU A 174 -0.30 -20.69 6.00
CA LEU A 174 -1.06 -20.99 4.79
C LEU A 174 -1.90 -19.78 4.31
N ALA A 175 -2.56 -19.06 5.22
CA ALA A 175 -3.37 -17.90 4.84
C ALA A 175 -2.50 -16.73 4.31
N SER A 176 -1.32 -16.55 4.93
CA SER A 176 -0.28 -15.62 4.46
C SER A 176 0.23 -15.98 3.07
N TYR A 177 0.52 -17.27 2.83
CA TYR A 177 0.93 -17.78 1.52
C TYR A 177 -0.14 -17.52 0.46
N LEU A 178 -1.41 -17.84 0.75
CA LEU A 178 -2.53 -17.63 -0.19
C LEU A 178 -2.73 -16.15 -0.51
N PHE A 179 -2.55 -15.26 0.46
CA PHE A 179 -2.51 -13.82 0.20
C PHE A 179 -1.35 -13.45 -0.72
N ALA A 180 -0.11 -13.84 -0.39
CA ALA A 180 1.07 -13.50 -1.18
C ALA A 180 1.00 -14.03 -2.62
N TRP A 181 0.58 -15.29 -2.79
CA TRP A 181 0.29 -15.94 -4.08
C TRP A 181 -0.66 -15.08 -4.93
N THR A 182 -1.82 -14.75 -4.38
CA THR A 182 -2.86 -14.02 -5.11
C THR A 182 -2.47 -12.56 -5.34
N ALA A 183 -1.77 -11.94 -4.37
CA ALA A 183 -1.31 -10.56 -4.44
C ALA A 183 -0.31 -10.34 -5.58
N ILE A 184 0.68 -11.24 -5.68
CA ILE A 184 1.71 -11.21 -6.72
C ILE A 184 1.15 -11.52 -8.10
N SER A 185 0.30 -12.54 -8.20
CA SER A 185 -0.14 -13.07 -9.49
C SER A 185 -1.34 -12.31 -10.08
N ALA A 186 -2.21 -11.75 -9.25
CA ALA A 186 -3.48 -11.16 -9.70
C ALA A 186 -3.77 -9.75 -9.15
N LEU A 187 -3.70 -9.48 -7.84
CA LEU A 187 -4.13 -8.17 -7.32
C LEU A 187 -3.22 -7.04 -7.83
N LYS A 188 -1.89 -7.18 -7.68
CA LYS A 188 -0.95 -6.15 -8.11
C LYS A 188 -0.91 -6.00 -9.65
N PRO A 189 -0.81 -7.07 -10.47
CA PRO A 189 -0.93 -6.95 -11.93
C PRO A 189 -2.28 -6.41 -12.40
N GLY A 190 -3.39 -6.84 -11.80
CA GLY A 190 -4.74 -6.38 -12.14
C GLY A 190 -4.94 -4.89 -11.85
N GLY A 191 -4.60 -4.43 -10.64
CA GLY A 191 -4.66 -3.00 -10.30
C GLY A 191 -3.76 -2.15 -11.20
N ASN A 192 -2.55 -2.63 -11.51
CA ASN A 192 -1.65 -1.97 -12.45
C ASN A 192 -2.21 -1.90 -13.88
N ALA A 193 -2.89 -2.96 -14.34
CA ALA A 193 -3.56 -2.96 -15.65
C ALA A 193 -4.67 -1.89 -15.69
N VAL A 194 -5.51 -1.78 -14.65
CA VAL A 194 -6.55 -0.73 -14.54
C VAL A 194 -5.93 0.67 -14.63
N ILE A 195 -4.92 0.95 -13.83
CA ILE A 195 -4.24 2.26 -13.80
C ILE A 195 -3.64 2.59 -15.18
N SER A 196 -2.99 1.60 -15.84
CA SER A 196 -2.39 1.78 -17.16
C SER A 196 -3.41 1.99 -18.29
N LEU A 197 -4.61 1.42 -18.17
CA LEU A 197 -5.69 1.57 -19.14
C LEU A 197 -6.40 2.91 -19.00
N ILE A 198 -6.59 3.41 -17.76
CA ILE A 198 -7.09 4.78 -17.52
C ILE A 198 -6.06 5.81 -18.01
N PHE A 199 -4.76 5.59 -17.74
CA PHE A 199 -3.68 6.39 -18.34
C PHE A 199 -3.80 6.45 -19.87
N ALA A 200 -3.96 5.28 -20.50
CA ALA A 200 -4.05 5.18 -21.94
C ALA A 200 -5.31 5.80 -22.52
N GLU A 201 -6.46 5.72 -21.83
CA GLU A 201 -7.70 6.38 -22.26
C GLU A 201 -7.55 7.91 -22.26
N TYR A 202 -7.02 8.48 -21.18
CA TYR A 202 -6.72 9.91 -21.10
C TYR A 202 -5.69 10.35 -22.15
N LEU A 203 -4.64 9.55 -22.40
CA LEU A 203 -3.60 9.90 -23.37
C LEU A 203 -4.05 9.75 -24.84
N ASN A 204 -4.83 8.72 -25.17
CA ASN A 204 -5.39 8.56 -26.52
C ASN A 204 -6.42 9.65 -26.82
N ARG A 205 -7.30 9.98 -25.86
CA ARG A 205 -8.24 11.11 -25.99
C ARG A 205 -7.51 12.44 -26.16
N LEU A 206 -6.38 12.64 -25.48
CA LEU A 206 -5.52 13.81 -25.68
C LEU A 206 -4.97 13.89 -27.11
N PHE A 207 -4.33 12.83 -27.62
CA PHE A 207 -3.77 12.83 -28.98
C PHE A 207 -4.85 13.01 -30.05
N TRP A 208 -5.95 12.27 -29.95
CA TRP A 208 -7.00 12.30 -30.96
C TRP A 208 -7.74 13.65 -31.00
N HIS A 209 -7.84 14.35 -29.86
CA HIS A 209 -8.39 15.71 -29.80
C HIS A 209 -7.42 16.80 -30.29
N ILE A 210 -6.13 16.49 -30.47
CA ILE A 210 -5.17 17.35 -31.18
C ILE A 210 -5.22 17.09 -32.69
N SER A 211 -5.67 15.92 -33.12
CA SER A 211 -5.70 15.49 -34.53
C SER A 211 -7.06 15.64 -35.23
N SER A 212 -8.15 15.92 -34.52
CA SER A 212 -9.51 16.02 -35.09
C SER A 212 -10.41 16.93 -34.26
N ASP A 213 -11.11 17.86 -34.92
CA ASP A 213 -11.92 18.91 -34.27
C ASP A 213 -13.22 18.38 -33.66
N GLU A 214 -13.83 17.35 -34.25
CA GLU A 214 -14.96 16.61 -33.70
C GLU A 214 -14.60 15.13 -33.60
N VAL A 215 -14.80 14.54 -32.42
CA VAL A 215 -14.38 13.17 -32.10
C VAL A 215 -15.46 12.51 -31.27
N SER A 216 -16.16 11.54 -31.85
CA SER A 216 -17.10 10.73 -31.10
C SER A 216 -16.34 9.85 -30.09
N PRO A 217 -16.78 9.70 -28.83
CA PRO A 217 -16.11 8.85 -27.85
C PRO A 217 -15.88 7.40 -28.29
N ASP A 218 -16.70 6.91 -29.22
CA ASP A 218 -16.69 5.54 -29.74
C ASP A 218 -15.69 5.31 -30.90
N GLU A 219 -15.07 6.37 -31.45
CA GLU A 219 -14.13 6.26 -32.58
C GLU A 219 -12.72 5.81 -32.17
N ILE A 220 -12.35 5.91 -30.89
CA ILE A 220 -11.01 5.56 -30.42
C ILE A 220 -10.85 4.03 -30.43
N PRO A 221 -9.95 3.45 -31.25
CA PRO A 221 -9.86 2.00 -31.34
C PRO A 221 -9.33 1.39 -30.05
N GLN A 222 -10.05 0.41 -29.48
CA GLN A 222 -9.67 -0.25 -28.21
C GLN A 222 -8.25 -0.85 -28.24
N TRP A 223 -7.76 -1.27 -29.42
CA TRP A 223 -6.39 -1.77 -29.58
C TRP A 223 -5.33 -0.68 -29.34
N SER A 224 -5.63 0.59 -29.66
CA SER A 224 -4.72 1.73 -29.43
C SER A 224 -4.56 2.01 -27.93
N ILE A 225 -5.66 1.97 -27.18
CA ILE A 225 -5.68 2.11 -25.72
C ILE A 225 -4.85 0.97 -25.09
N LYS A 226 -5.06 -0.28 -25.51
CA LYS A 226 -4.26 -1.43 -25.03
C LYS A 226 -2.76 -1.29 -25.35
N LEU A 227 -2.41 -0.86 -26.56
CA LEU A 227 -1.02 -0.67 -26.99
C LEU A 227 -0.34 0.43 -26.18
N THR A 228 -1.03 1.55 -25.94
CA THR A 228 -0.53 2.67 -25.12
C THR A 228 -0.35 2.26 -23.66
N ALA A 229 -1.28 1.47 -23.11
CA ALA A 229 -1.19 0.93 -21.74
C ALA A 229 0.01 -0.02 -21.59
N ALA A 230 0.21 -0.93 -22.54
CA ALA A 230 1.37 -1.83 -22.57
C ALA A 230 2.69 -1.06 -22.71
N ALA A 231 2.75 -0.04 -23.57
CA ALA A 231 3.91 0.84 -23.69
C ALA A 231 4.21 1.58 -22.37
N ALA A 232 3.18 2.09 -21.68
CA ALA A 232 3.34 2.73 -20.38
C ALA A 232 3.95 1.79 -19.32
N VAL A 233 3.47 0.54 -19.27
CA VAL A 233 4.01 -0.52 -18.40
C VAL A 233 5.50 -0.78 -18.70
N ILE A 234 5.88 -0.88 -19.97
CA ILE A 234 7.29 -1.09 -20.37
C ILE A 234 8.16 0.10 -19.94
N ILE A 235 7.71 1.33 -20.19
CA ILE A 235 8.45 2.55 -19.82
C ILE A 235 8.61 2.64 -18.30
N VAL A 236 7.54 2.41 -17.52
CA VAL A 236 7.60 2.39 -16.04
C VAL A 236 8.57 1.31 -15.54
N SER A 237 8.54 0.12 -16.13
CA SER A 237 9.44 -0.98 -15.77
C SER A 237 10.90 -0.62 -16.02
N ILE A 238 11.21 0.04 -17.15
CA ILE A 238 12.54 0.56 -17.45
C ILE A 238 12.95 1.64 -16.44
N VAL A 239 12.08 2.61 -16.13
CA VAL A 239 12.34 3.70 -15.17
C VAL A 239 12.65 3.15 -13.77
N CYS A 240 11.90 2.17 -13.29
CA CYS A 240 12.13 1.55 -11.99
C CYS A 240 13.41 0.69 -11.93
N VAL A 241 13.88 0.17 -13.06
CA VAL A 241 15.08 -0.69 -13.15
C VAL A 241 16.35 0.08 -13.52
N ALA A 242 16.23 1.26 -14.11
CA ALA A 242 17.35 2.07 -14.60
C ALA A 242 18.36 2.43 -13.49
N THR A 243 17.87 2.88 -12.33
CA THR A 243 18.71 3.11 -11.12
C THR A 243 17.91 2.84 -9.85
N ARG A 244 18.59 2.47 -8.74
CA ARG A 244 17.98 2.15 -7.44
C ARG A 244 16.99 3.20 -6.93
N ASN A 245 17.30 4.49 -7.15
CA ASN A 245 16.57 5.61 -6.52
C ASN A 245 15.68 6.40 -7.50
N LEU A 246 15.64 6.06 -8.79
CA LEU A 246 14.82 6.82 -9.74
C LEU A 246 13.33 6.56 -9.52
N GLY A 247 12.92 5.31 -9.31
CA GLY A 247 11.51 4.97 -9.04
C GLY A 247 10.94 5.70 -7.81
N THR A 248 11.70 5.78 -6.71
CA THR A 248 11.30 6.49 -5.49
C THR A 248 11.28 8.01 -5.66
N ARG A 249 12.32 8.60 -6.26
CA ARG A 249 12.35 10.05 -6.55
C ARG A 249 11.23 10.47 -7.49
N ALA A 250 10.96 9.67 -8.52
CA ALA A 250 9.85 9.91 -9.44
C ALA A 250 8.51 9.82 -8.70
N ALA A 251 8.29 8.81 -7.85
CA ALA A 251 7.06 8.68 -7.06
C ALA A 251 6.76 9.92 -6.20
N VAL A 252 7.77 10.53 -5.56
CA VAL A 252 7.59 11.78 -4.79
C VAL A 252 7.14 12.93 -5.69
N VAL A 253 7.81 13.14 -6.84
CA VAL A 253 7.44 14.19 -7.81
C VAL A 253 6.01 13.98 -8.34
N PHE A 254 5.68 12.74 -8.71
CA PHE A 254 4.33 12.38 -9.15
C PHE A 254 3.29 12.72 -8.10
N THR A 255 3.46 12.27 -6.84
CA THR A 255 2.51 12.54 -5.75
C THR A 255 2.24 14.04 -5.54
N VAL A 256 3.28 14.88 -5.60
CA VAL A 256 3.10 16.35 -5.52
C VAL A 256 2.23 16.86 -6.67
N VAL A 257 2.47 16.40 -7.90
CA VAL A 257 1.64 16.78 -9.07
C VAL A 257 0.21 16.25 -8.94
N LYS A 258 -0.03 15.04 -8.42
CA LYS A 258 -1.39 14.53 -8.18
C LYS A 258 -2.19 15.40 -7.21
N ILE A 259 -1.55 15.79 -6.10
CA ILE A 259 -2.19 16.63 -5.07
C ILE A 259 -2.47 18.02 -5.65
N ALA A 260 -1.51 18.60 -6.37
CA ALA A 260 -1.71 19.88 -7.07
C ALA A 260 -2.84 19.82 -8.11
N ALA A 261 -2.99 18.69 -8.81
CA ALA A 261 -4.05 18.45 -9.77
C ALA A 261 -5.45 18.42 -9.13
N LEU A 262 -5.59 17.75 -7.99
CA LEU A 262 -6.87 17.67 -7.28
C LEU A 262 -7.25 19.01 -6.62
N LEU A 263 -6.25 19.74 -6.11
CA LEU A 263 -6.40 21.09 -5.59
C LEU A 263 -6.77 22.09 -6.70
N SER A 264 -6.19 22.00 -7.90
CA SER A 264 -6.51 22.92 -9.00
C SER A 264 -7.95 22.78 -9.47
N ILE A 265 -8.46 21.54 -9.60
CA ILE A 265 -9.88 21.26 -9.86
C ILE A 265 -10.77 21.91 -8.81
N THR A 266 -10.45 21.68 -7.53
CA THR A 266 -11.20 22.23 -6.39
C THR A 266 -11.25 23.75 -6.39
N ILE A 267 -10.08 24.40 -6.56
CA ILE A 267 -9.95 25.87 -6.55
C ILE A 267 -10.68 26.50 -7.74
N LEU A 268 -10.55 25.92 -8.94
CA LEU A 268 -11.23 26.44 -10.14
C LEU A 268 -12.75 26.27 -10.08
N GLY A 269 -13.24 25.15 -9.51
CA GLY A 269 -14.65 24.98 -9.20
C GLY A 269 -15.15 26.05 -8.24
N LEU A 270 -14.44 26.30 -7.13
CA LEU A 270 -14.81 27.36 -6.19
C LEU A 270 -14.81 28.76 -6.83
N ILE A 271 -13.83 29.08 -7.68
CA ILE A 271 -13.80 30.35 -8.43
C ILE A 271 -15.04 30.49 -9.32
N GLN A 272 -15.46 29.44 -10.02
CA GLN A 272 -16.64 29.49 -10.88
C GLN A 272 -17.96 29.61 -10.09
N LEU A 273 -18.03 28.98 -8.92
CA LEU A 273 -19.14 29.13 -7.98
C LEU A 273 -19.26 30.59 -7.49
N VAL A 274 -18.15 31.20 -7.04
CA VAL A 274 -18.10 32.60 -6.60
C VAL A 274 -18.42 33.58 -7.74
N ARG A 275 -18.09 33.25 -8.99
CA ARG A 275 -18.48 34.04 -10.19
C ARG A 275 -19.96 33.89 -10.58
N GLY A 276 -20.77 33.15 -9.83
CA GLY A 276 -22.19 32.90 -10.13
C GLY A 276 -22.43 32.01 -11.36
N ARG A 277 -21.38 31.34 -11.87
CA ARG A 277 -21.44 30.49 -13.08
C ARG A 277 -21.62 29.01 -12.77
N ALA A 278 -22.34 28.71 -11.69
CA ALA A 278 -22.73 27.35 -11.36
C ALA A 278 -23.65 26.76 -12.45
N SER A 279 -23.39 25.49 -12.78
CA SER A 279 -24.18 24.63 -13.65
C SER A 279 -25.68 24.64 -13.30
N PRO A 280 -26.60 24.50 -14.29
CA PRO A 280 -28.03 24.32 -14.05
C PRO A 280 -28.34 23.17 -13.07
N SER A 281 -27.58 22.08 -13.13
CA SER A 281 -27.66 20.92 -12.23
C SER A 281 -27.55 21.24 -10.72
N LEU A 282 -27.02 22.42 -10.34
CA LEU A 282 -26.95 22.87 -8.94
C LEU A 282 -28.00 23.94 -8.56
N LYS A 283 -28.83 24.37 -9.51
CA LYS A 283 -29.85 25.43 -9.31
C LYS A 283 -31.23 24.87 -9.03
N GLY A 284 -31.52 23.64 -9.46
CA GLY A 284 -32.73 22.90 -9.10
C GLY A 284 -32.56 22.09 -7.80
N PRO A 285 -33.60 21.34 -7.38
CA PRO A 285 -33.49 20.41 -6.27
C PRO A 285 -32.46 19.32 -6.57
N VAL A 286 -31.40 19.25 -5.77
CA VAL A 286 -30.23 18.40 -6.06
C VAL A 286 -30.49 16.89 -5.97
N PHE A 287 -31.70 16.45 -5.59
CA PHE A 287 -32.11 15.04 -5.52
C PHE A 287 -33.12 14.64 -6.61
N ASP A 288 -33.48 15.54 -7.52
CA ASP A 288 -34.41 15.21 -8.62
C ASP A 288 -33.80 14.15 -9.57
N ASP A 289 -34.67 13.30 -10.12
CA ASP A 289 -34.35 12.10 -10.91
C ASP A 289 -33.45 11.06 -10.20
N SER A 290 -33.33 11.08 -8.87
CA SER A 290 -32.57 10.05 -8.14
C SER A 290 -33.08 8.64 -8.49
N SER A 291 -32.15 7.74 -8.83
CA SER A 291 -32.49 6.33 -9.05
C SER A 291 -33.17 5.75 -7.81
N ASN A 292 -34.21 4.94 -8.02
CA ASN A 292 -34.90 4.20 -6.97
C ASN A 292 -34.41 2.74 -6.85
N SER A 293 -33.45 2.31 -7.68
CA SER A 293 -32.99 0.93 -7.69
C SER A 293 -31.84 0.69 -6.70
N PRO A 294 -31.98 -0.25 -5.72
CA PRO A 294 -30.88 -0.62 -4.84
C PRO A 294 -29.64 -1.17 -5.57
N SER A 295 -29.82 -1.82 -6.72
CA SER A 295 -28.70 -2.34 -7.52
C SER A 295 -27.85 -1.24 -8.13
N SER A 296 -28.46 -0.11 -8.51
CA SER A 296 -27.72 1.05 -9.02
C SER A 296 -26.87 1.68 -7.92
N TYR A 297 -27.40 1.87 -6.71
CA TYR A 297 -26.59 2.33 -5.57
C TYR A 297 -25.47 1.36 -5.21
N ALA A 298 -25.68 0.05 -5.33
CA ALA A 298 -24.62 -0.94 -5.13
C ALA A 298 -23.45 -0.77 -6.12
N LEU A 299 -23.74 -0.58 -7.41
CA LEU A 299 -22.74 -0.31 -8.45
C LEU A 299 -22.04 1.03 -8.25
N ALA A 300 -22.77 2.05 -7.80
CA ALA A 300 -22.22 3.36 -7.47
C ALA A 300 -21.25 3.28 -6.26
N LEU A 301 -21.65 2.59 -5.19
CA LEU A 301 -20.81 2.32 -4.02
C LEU A 301 -19.56 1.50 -4.37
N TYR A 302 -19.66 0.50 -5.25
CA TYR A 302 -18.51 -0.28 -5.71
C TYR A 302 -17.46 0.62 -6.39
N SER A 303 -17.90 1.55 -7.26
CA SER A 303 -17.01 2.50 -7.93
C SER A 303 -16.43 3.56 -6.98
N GLY A 304 -17.23 4.04 -6.02
CA GLY A 304 -16.78 4.97 -4.98
C GLY A 304 -15.76 4.34 -4.03
N LEU A 305 -16.01 3.12 -3.55
CA LEU A 305 -15.09 2.39 -2.68
C LEU A 305 -13.78 2.03 -3.38
N TRP A 306 -13.81 1.68 -4.66
CA TRP A 306 -12.59 1.48 -5.44
C TRP A 306 -11.76 2.77 -5.55
N ALA A 307 -12.39 3.95 -5.66
CA ALA A 307 -11.65 5.21 -5.64
C ALA A 307 -10.97 5.51 -4.29
N PHE A 308 -11.50 4.98 -3.18
CA PHE A 308 -10.91 5.09 -1.85
C PHE A 308 -9.89 3.97 -1.51
N ASP A 309 -9.56 3.04 -2.41
CA ASP A 309 -8.59 1.97 -2.12
C ASP A 309 -7.17 2.52 -1.83
N GLY A 310 -6.39 1.80 -1.01
CA GLY A 310 -5.03 2.21 -0.61
C GLY A 310 -4.92 2.94 0.73
N TRP A 311 -5.91 2.83 1.62
CA TRP A 311 -5.83 3.30 3.02
C TRP A 311 -5.00 2.40 3.94
N ASP A 312 -4.68 1.17 3.50
CA ASP A 312 -3.92 0.14 4.22
C ASP A 312 -2.39 0.31 4.10
N GLN A 313 -1.92 1.33 3.38
CA GLN A 313 -0.51 1.39 2.96
C GLN A 313 0.47 1.71 4.10
N ALA A 314 0.03 2.39 5.17
CA ALA A 314 0.83 2.56 6.39
C ALA A 314 1.12 1.22 7.09
N ASN A 315 0.24 0.23 6.98
CA ASN A 315 0.40 -1.08 7.61
C ASN A 315 1.54 -1.91 6.98
N TYR A 316 1.90 -1.67 5.71
CA TYR A 316 3.01 -2.39 5.07
C TYR A 316 4.38 -1.90 5.53
N VAL A 317 4.47 -0.71 6.10
CA VAL A 317 5.70 -0.06 6.58
C VAL A 317 5.70 0.11 8.11
N GLY A 318 4.91 -0.69 8.82
CA GLY A 318 4.68 -0.53 10.26
C GLY A 318 5.94 -0.67 11.12
N GLY A 319 6.87 -1.55 10.75
CA GLY A 319 8.14 -1.73 11.46
C GLY A 319 9.09 -0.54 11.31
N GLU A 320 9.08 0.10 10.13
CA GLU A 320 9.92 1.27 9.80
C GLU A 320 9.36 2.60 10.39
N MET A 321 8.14 2.59 10.92
CA MET A 321 7.52 3.78 11.51
C MET A 321 8.00 4.08 12.93
N LYS A 322 8.33 5.36 13.19
CA LYS A 322 8.58 5.87 14.55
C LYS A 322 7.30 5.76 15.38
N ASN A 323 7.39 5.22 16.59
CA ASN A 323 6.26 5.03 17.53
C ASN A 323 5.00 4.45 16.86
N PRO A 324 5.09 3.25 16.26
CA PRO A 324 4.11 2.75 15.29
C PRO A 324 2.71 2.58 15.90
N GLU A 325 2.63 2.06 17.13
CA GLU A 325 1.42 1.96 17.97
C GLU A 325 0.52 3.21 17.94
N LYS A 326 1.14 4.40 17.94
CA LYS A 326 0.45 5.70 17.99
C LYS A 326 0.41 6.37 16.63
N ASN A 327 1.44 6.18 15.80
CA ASN A 327 1.57 6.88 14.53
C ASN A 327 0.88 6.16 13.35
N ILE A 328 0.72 4.83 13.37
CA ILE A 328 -0.07 4.11 12.35
C ILE A 328 -1.56 4.53 12.43
N PRO A 329 -2.26 4.48 13.58
CA PRO A 329 -3.64 4.96 13.67
C PRO A 329 -3.81 6.43 13.31
N ARG A 330 -2.88 7.30 13.76
CA ARG A 330 -2.90 8.72 13.43
C ARG A 330 -2.70 8.96 11.93
N ALA A 331 -1.78 8.24 11.28
CA ALA A 331 -1.55 8.36 9.85
C ALA A 331 -2.81 8.02 9.04
N ILE A 332 -3.40 6.86 9.35
CA ILE A 332 -4.57 6.33 8.65
C ILE A 332 -5.81 7.23 8.85
N HIS A 333 -6.10 7.66 10.08
CA HIS A 333 -7.24 8.54 10.33
C HIS A 333 -7.07 9.92 9.71
N SER A 334 -5.87 10.51 9.80
CA SER A 334 -5.61 11.81 9.16
C SER A 334 -5.69 11.73 7.64
N SER A 335 -5.16 10.66 7.00
CA SER A 335 -5.28 10.50 5.55
C SER A 335 -6.73 10.29 5.09
N MET A 336 -7.52 9.47 5.79
CA MET A 336 -8.93 9.27 5.47
C MET A 336 -9.72 10.58 5.49
N ILE A 337 -9.56 11.41 6.52
CA ILE A 337 -10.23 12.72 6.62
C ILE A 337 -9.84 13.61 5.44
N ILE A 338 -8.55 13.71 5.13
CA ILE A 338 -8.02 14.53 4.02
C ILE A 338 -8.62 14.07 2.69
N VAL A 339 -8.60 12.76 2.40
CA VAL A 339 -9.03 12.24 1.11
C VAL A 339 -10.55 12.31 0.94
N ILE A 340 -11.35 12.05 1.98
CA ILE A 340 -12.82 12.23 1.94
C ILE A 340 -13.19 13.68 1.60
N ILE A 341 -12.55 14.65 2.25
CA ILE A 341 -12.78 16.07 1.99
C ILE A 341 -12.37 16.43 0.56
N LEU A 342 -11.18 16.04 0.11
CA LEU A 342 -10.69 16.34 -1.23
C LEU A 342 -11.55 15.70 -2.33
N PHE A 343 -12.03 14.47 -2.15
CA PHE A 343 -12.88 13.79 -3.14
C PHE A 343 -14.28 14.41 -3.21
N LEU A 344 -14.87 14.77 -2.07
CA LEU A 344 -16.15 15.50 -2.06
C LEU A 344 -16.02 16.88 -2.72
N LEU A 345 -14.97 17.64 -2.40
CA LEU A 345 -14.72 18.94 -3.00
C LEU A 345 -14.46 18.85 -4.52
N ALA A 346 -13.74 17.83 -4.98
CA ALA A 346 -13.52 17.60 -6.40
C ALA A 346 -14.83 17.25 -7.15
N ASN A 347 -15.68 16.40 -6.57
CA ASN A 347 -16.98 16.09 -7.17
C ASN A 347 -17.92 17.31 -7.19
N ILE A 348 -17.96 18.10 -6.11
CA ILE A 348 -18.68 19.38 -6.08
C ILE A 348 -18.15 20.31 -7.17
N ALA A 349 -16.83 20.44 -7.34
CA ALA A 349 -16.22 21.25 -8.38
C ALA A 349 -16.61 20.78 -9.80
N TYR A 350 -16.67 19.46 -10.05
CA TYR A 350 -17.18 18.92 -11.31
C TYR A 350 -18.64 19.35 -11.56
N PHE A 351 -19.55 19.23 -10.58
CA PHE A 351 -20.94 19.68 -10.72
C PHE A 351 -21.12 21.21 -10.79
N VAL A 352 -20.16 22.01 -10.31
CA VAL A 352 -20.19 23.46 -10.51
C VAL A 352 -19.96 23.85 -11.97
N VAL A 353 -19.11 23.11 -12.67
CA VAL A 353 -18.63 23.45 -14.01
C VAL A 353 -19.33 22.65 -15.12
N LEU A 354 -19.71 21.41 -14.85
CA LEU A 354 -20.35 20.48 -15.78
C LEU A 354 -21.81 20.22 -15.37
N ASP A 355 -22.62 19.80 -16.33
CA ASP A 355 -23.97 19.30 -16.05
C ASP A 355 -23.96 17.80 -15.69
N LYS A 356 -24.96 17.33 -14.93
CA LYS A 356 -25.02 15.94 -14.43
C LYS A 356 -24.94 14.92 -15.56
N ASP A 357 -25.58 15.20 -16.69
CA ASP A 357 -25.62 14.29 -17.84
C ASP A 357 -24.25 14.16 -18.52
N THR A 358 -23.50 15.26 -18.58
CA THR A 358 -22.12 15.28 -19.10
C THR A 358 -21.19 14.50 -18.18
N VAL A 359 -21.33 14.65 -16.85
CA VAL A 359 -20.53 13.86 -15.89
C VAL A 359 -20.86 12.37 -16.01
N GLY A 360 -22.15 12.00 -16.00
CA GLY A 360 -22.59 10.60 -16.07
C GLY A 360 -22.22 9.86 -17.35
N ARG A 361 -22.01 10.57 -18.47
CA ARG A 361 -21.57 9.98 -19.74
C ARG A 361 -20.05 10.03 -19.97
N SER A 362 -19.29 10.69 -19.09
CA SER A 362 -17.85 10.88 -19.28
C SER A 362 -17.00 9.85 -18.55
N ASN A 363 -16.20 9.10 -19.31
CA ASN A 363 -15.07 8.32 -18.78
C ASN A 363 -13.87 9.22 -18.38
N THR A 364 -13.88 10.51 -18.80
CA THR A 364 -12.76 11.44 -18.63
C THR A 364 -13.20 12.79 -18.05
N VAL A 365 -13.91 12.75 -16.92
CA VAL A 365 -14.55 13.93 -16.31
C VAL A 365 -13.62 15.14 -16.14
N ALA A 366 -12.34 14.92 -15.80
CA ALA A 366 -11.37 15.99 -15.64
C ALA A 366 -10.99 16.68 -16.96
N LEU A 367 -10.99 15.94 -18.07
CA LEU A 367 -10.75 16.47 -19.41
C LEU A 367 -11.92 17.40 -19.81
N ASP A 368 -13.15 16.94 -19.62
CA ASP A 368 -14.34 17.72 -19.96
C ASP A 368 -14.50 18.95 -19.04
N PHE A 369 -14.14 18.84 -17.76
CA PHE A 369 -13.99 19.97 -16.84
C PHE A 369 -13.00 21.02 -17.38
N GLY A 370 -11.84 20.57 -17.87
CA GLY A 370 -10.87 21.45 -18.52
C GLY A 370 -11.44 22.14 -19.77
N ARG A 371 -12.16 21.40 -20.63
CA ARG A 371 -12.83 21.92 -21.83
C ARG A 371 -13.85 23.01 -21.49
N ALA A 372 -14.69 22.78 -20.49
CA ALA A 372 -15.73 23.72 -20.08
C ALA A 372 -15.17 25.04 -19.51
N LEU A 373 -13.93 25.04 -18.99
CA LEU A 373 -13.30 26.24 -18.42
C LEU A 373 -12.45 27.04 -19.42
N PHE A 374 -11.65 26.36 -20.25
CA PHE A 374 -10.64 27.02 -21.09
C PHE A 374 -10.64 26.50 -22.55
N GLY A 375 -11.73 25.88 -23.00
CA GLY A 375 -11.84 25.31 -24.34
C GLY A 375 -10.88 24.12 -24.56
N PRO A 376 -10.56 23.78 -25.82
CA PRO A 376 -9.72 22.63 -26.15
C PRO A 376 -8.37 22.60 -25.41
N VAL A 377 -7.74 23.77 -25.22
CA VAL A 377 -6.47 23.91 -24.48
C VAL A 377 -6.63 23.48 -23.02
N GLY A 378 -7.74 23.83 -22.37
CA GLY A 378 -8.05 23.37 -21.02
C GLY A 378 -8.23 21.86 -20.95
N GLY A 379 -8.95 21.27 -21.92
CA GLY A 379 -9.09 19.82 -22.03
C GLY A 379 -7.74 19.11 -22.10
N THR A 380 -6.86 19.59 -22.98
CA THR A 380 -5.49 19.10 -23.16
C THR A 380 -4.67 19.18 -21.87
N ILE A 381 -4.70 20.30 -21.15
CA ILE A 381 -3.95 20.48 -19.90
C ILE A 381 -4.44 19.50 -18.82
N PHE A 382 -5.76 19.40 -18.60
CA PHE A 382 -6.31 18.52 -17.57
C PHE A 382 -6.14 17.04 -17.92
N ALA A 383 -6.24 16.67 -19.21
CA ALA A 383 -5.95 15.31 -19.66
C ALA A 383 -4.48 14.92 -19.42
N ALA A 384 -3.53 15.79 -19.79
CA ALA A 384 -2.10 15.55 -19.58
C ALA A 384 -1.77 15.45 -18.09
N MET A 385 -2.39 16.29 -17.25
CA MET A 385 -2.24 16.29 -15.80
C MET A 385 -2.75 14.98 -15.16
N VAL A 386 -3.90 14.47 -15.59
CA VAL A 386 -4.44 13.18 -15.12
C VAL A 386 -3.64 11.99 -15.67
N ALA A 387 -3.19 12.03 -16.92
CA ALA A 387 -2.29 11.02 -17.47
C ALA A 387 -0.98 10.96 -16.65
N PHE A 388 -0.36 12.11 -16.35
CA PHE A 388 0.84 12.16 -15.49
C PHE A 388 0.57 11.60 -14.08
N SER A 389 -0.61 11.87 -13.50
CA SER A 389 -1.05 11.28 -12.24
C SER A 389 -1.17 9.74 -12.30
N CYS A 390 -1.82 9.20 -13.34
CA CYS A 390 -1.98 7.76 -13.53
C CYS A 390 -0.64 7.06 -13.78
N PHE A 391 0.22 7.63 -14.61
CA PHE A 391 1.59 7.14 -14.82
C PHE A 391 2.41 7.12 -13.51
N GLY A 392 2.22 8.13 -12.67
CA GLY A 392 2.83 8.20 -11.35
C GLY A 392 2.32 7.14 -10.35
N ALA A 393 1.02 6.85 -10.37
CA ALA A 393 0.44 5.74 -9.62
C ALA A 393 1.01 4.39 -10.11
N LEU A 394 1.12 4.21 -11.43
CA LEU A 394 1.70 3.02 -12.04
C LEU A 394 3.16 2.82 -11.60
N ASN A 395 3.99 3.88 -11.62
CA ASN A 395 5.38 3.84 -11.13
C ASN A 395 5.49 3.47 -9.64
N GLY A 396 4.67 4.07 -8.77
CA GLY A 396 4.67 3.74 -7.35
C GLY A 396 4.26 2.29 -7.07
N SER A 397 3.26 1.78 -7.80
CA SER A 397 2.76 0.42 -7.63
C SER A 397 3.69 -0.64 -8.24
N PHE A 398 4.31 -0.40 -9.40
CA PHE A 398 5.33 -1.30 -9.95
C PHE A 398 6.55 -1.44 -9.03
N PHE A 399 6.98 -0.33 -8.43
CA PHE A 399 8.10 -0.31 -7.50
C PHE A 399 7.86 -1.16 -6.24
N THR A 400 6.67 -1.06 -5.63
CA THR A 400 6.29 -1.89 -4.47
C THR A 400 6.06 -3.36 -4.86
N SER A 401 5.42 -3.61 -6.00
CA SER A 401 5.12 -4.97 -6.47
C SER A 401 6.38 -5.77 -6.81
N ALA A 402 7.37 -5.15 -7.46
CA ALA A 402 8.65 -5.81 -7.75
C ALA A 402 9.47 -6.12 -6.49
N ARG A 403 9.31 -5.33 -5.41
CA ARG A 403 9.90 -5.63 -4.09
C ARG A 403 9.22 -6.84 -3.44
N LEU A 404 7.90 -6.91 -3.46
CA LEU A 404 7.13 -8.08 -2.97
C LEU A 404 7.56 -9.37 -3.70
N ILE A 405 7.66 -9.34 -5.03
CA ILE A 405 8.10 -10.48 -5.85
C ILE A 405 9.56 -10.87 -5.56
N TYR A 406 10.44 -9.89 -5.33
CA TYR A 406 11.84 -10.14 -4.96
C TYR A 406 11.96 -10.85 -3.61
N VAL A 407 11.19 -10.43 -2.60
CA VAL A 407 11.18 -11.05 -1.27
C VAL A 407 10.61 -12.48 -1.34
N ALA A 408 9.46 -12.66 -1.98
CA ALA A 408 8.90 -13.99 -2.25
C ALA A 408 9.87 -14.91 -3.03
N GLY A 409 10.66 -14.35 -3.94
CA GLY A 409 11.72 -15.08 -4.65
C GLY A 409 12.95 -15.41 -3.80
N ARG A 410 13.22 -14.68 -2.71
CA ARG A 410 14.28 -14.99 -1.75
C ARG A 410 13.87 -16.06 -0.74
N GLU A 411 12.61 -16.06 -0.36
CA GLU A 411 12.03 -16.99 0.63
C GLU A 411 11.52 -18.29 -0.01
N HIS A 412 11.88 -18.55 -1.29
CA HIS A 412 11.51 -19.74 -2.06
C HIS A 412 10.00 -19.93 -2.35
N TYR A 413 9.17 -18.92 -2.10
CA TYR A 413 7.75 -18.87 -2.52
C TYR A 413 7.62 -18.84 -4.04
N LEU A 414 8.56 -18.13 -4.68
CA LEU A 414 8.80 -18.15 -6.11
C LEU A 414 10.17 -18.77 -6.41
N PRO A 415 10.42 -19.24 -7.64
CA PRO A 415 11.74 -19.70 -8.05
C PRO A 415 12.82 -18.66 -7.73
N ALA A 416 13.93 -19.12 -7.12
CA ALA A 416 15.01 -18.27 -6.59
C ALA A 416 15.65 -17.32 -7.62
N PHE A 417 15.37 -17.51 -8.90
CA PHE A 417 15.65 -16.56 -9.97
C PHE A 417 15.03 -15.17 -9.75
N PHE A 418 13.80 -15.08 -9.22
CA PHE A 418 13.12 -13.81 -8.97
C PHE A 418 13.67 -13.07 -7.74
N GLY A 419 14.28 -13.79 -6.79
CA GLY A 419 14.98 -13.23 -5.63
C GLY A 419 16.38 -12.67 -5.90
N ARG A 420 16.77 -12.47 -7.17
CA ARG A 420 18.10 -11.96 -7.56
C ARG A 420 18.06 -10.46 -7.90
N LEU A 421 19.04 -9.71 -7.37
CA LEU A 421 19.29 -8.31 -7.76
C LEU A 421 20.30 -8.24 -8.91
N HIS A 422 20.21 -7.18 -9.73
CA HIS A 422 21.20 -6.90 -10.77
C HIS A 422 22.56 -6.53 -10.15
N PRO A 423 23.68 -7.16 -10.55
CA PRO A 423 24.99 -6.99 -9.89
C PRO A 423 25.44 -5.54 -9.71
N THR A 424 25.30 -4.72 -10.76
CA THR A 424 25.79 -3.33 -10.76
C THR A 424 24.76 -2.30 -10.31
N ARG A 425 23.45 -2.58 -10.46
CA ARG A 425 22.37 -1.61 -10.21
C ARG A 425 21.65 -1.83 -8.89
N LYS A 426 21.81 -3.02 -8.29
CA LYS A 426 21.08 -3.49 -7.10
C LYS A 426 19.54 -3.36 -7.24
N THR A 427 19.02 -3.49 -8.46
CA THR A 427 17.58 -3.46 -8.79
C THR A 427 17.05 -4.87 -9.11
N PRO A 428 15.81 -5.21 -8.73
CA PRO A 428 15.25 -6.55 -8.93
C PRO A 428 14.66 -6.71 -10.36
N VAL A 429 15.54 -6.82 -11.36
CA VAL A 429 15.18 -6.88 -12.79
C VAL A 429 14.19 -8.02 -13.08
N ASN A 430 14.47 -9.22 -12.56
CA ASN A 430 13.67 -10.42 -12.83
C ASN A 430 12.25 -10.29 -12.27
N ALA A 431 12.13 -9.76 -11.06
CA ALA A 431 10.86 -9.48 -10.40
C ALA A 431 10.04 -8.42 -11.15
N MET A 432 10.70 -7.35 -11.62
CA MET A 432 10.06 -6.34 -12.47
C MET A 432 9.58 -6.94 -13.80
N GLY A 433 10.39 -7.81 -14.41
CA GLY A 433 10.03 -8.52 -15.64
C GLY A 433 8.78 -9.39 -15.47
N LEU A 434 8.67 -10.12 -14.36
CA LEU A 434 7.46 -10.89 -14.03
C LEU A 434 6.24 -9.99 -13.85
N GLN A 435 6.37 -8.90 -13.07
CA GLN A 435 5.29 -7.93 -12.87
C GLN A 435 4.83 -7.31 -14.21
N ALA A 436 5.77 -6.93 -15.08
CA ALA A 436 5.48 -6.36 -16.39
C ALA A 436 4.79 -7.37 -17.30
N LEU A 437 5.30 -8.60 -17.37
CA LEU A 437 4.72 -9.69 -18.16
C LEU A 437 3.27 -9.97 -17.74
N LEU A 438 3.03 -10.14 -16.44
CA LEU A 438 1.68 -10.35 -15.91
C LEU A 438 0.77 -9.16 -16.24
N THR A 439 1.21 -7.93 -15.95
CA THR A 439 0.40 -6.72 -16.22
C THR A 439 0.06 -6.58 -17.72
N ILE A 440 1.02 -6.84 -18.62
CA ILE A 440 0.78 -6.85 -20.08
C ILE A 440 -0.17 -7.98 -20.49
N ALA A 441 -0.07 -9.16 -19.88
CA ALA A 441 -1.02 -10.24 -20.11
C ALA A 441 -2.46 -9.83 -19.71
N PHE A 442 -2.64 -9.20 -18.54
CA PHE A 442 -3.92 -8.63 -18.11
C PHE A 442 -4.48 -7.59 -19.11
N ILE A 443 -3.63 -6.72 -19.68
CA ILE A 443 -4.01 -5.71 -20.69
C ILE A 443 -4.41 -6.36 -22.03
N MET A 444 -3.59 -7.29 -22.53
CA MET A 444 -3.73 -7.85 -23.89
C MET A 444 -4.82 -8.92 -23.94
N ILE A 445 -4.77 -9.90 -23.03
CA ILE A 445 -5.70 -11.05 -22.96
C ILE A 445 -7.09 -10.62 -22.48
N GLY A 446 -7.21 -9.42 -21.88
CA GLY A 446 -8.47 -8.79 -21.49
C GLY A 446 -9.41 -8.44 -22.66
N GLY A 447 -9.88 -9.45 -23.41
CA GLY A 447 -11.05 -9.36 -24.31
C GLY A 447 -12.37 -9.19 -23.54
N GLY A 448 -12.38 -9.52 -22.25
CA GLY A 448 -13.39 -9.13 -21.28
C GLY A 448 -12.74 -8.37 -20.12
N PHE A 449 -12.30 -7.12 -20.36
CA PHE A 449 -11.64 -6.23 -19.38
C PHE A 449 -12.33 -6.22 -18.00
N ARG A 450 -13.67 -6.18 -17.99
CA ARG A 450 -14.49 -6.20 -16.76
C ARG A 450 -14.28 -7.48 -15.93
N SER A 451 -14.09 -8.63 -16.59
CA SER A 451 -13.97 -9.96 -15.98
C SER A 451 -12.74 -10.11 -15.09
N LEU A 452 -11.56 -9.73 -15.62
CA LEU A 452 -10.29 -9.82 -14.89
C LEU A 452 -10.19 -8.76 -13.78
N ILE A 453 -10.92 -7.63 -13.92
CA ILE A 453 -11.04 -6.62 -12.85
C ILE A 453 -11.98 -7.12 -11.76
N ASN A 454 -13.15 -7.67 -12.11
CA ASN A 454 -14.04 -8.32 -11.16
C ASN A 454 -13.28 -9.39 -10.37
N PHE A 455 -12.52 -10.26 -11.05
CA PHE A 455 -11.63 -11.24 -10.43
C PHE A 455 -10.68 -10.60 -9.40
N ALA A 456 -9.91 -9.59 -9.81
CA ALA A 456 -8.91 -8.96 -8.95
C ALA A 456 -9.54 -8.23 -7.75
N VAL A 457 -10.66 -7.56 -7.96
CA VAL A 457 -11.37 -6.81 -6.92
C VAL A 457 -12.08 -7.78 -5.96
N VAL A 458 -12.71 -8.85 -6.43
CA VAL A 458 -13.26 -9.92 -5.58
C VAL A 458 -12.15 -10.55 -4.72
N ALA A 459 -10.99 -10.82 -5.31
CA ALA A 459 -9.84 -11.34 -4.54
C ALA A 459 -9.36 -10.34 -3.48
N SER A 460 -9.21 -9.05 -3.80
CA SER A 460 -8.87 -8.00 -2.82
C SER A 460 -9.87 -7.93 -1.66
N TRP A 461 -11.18 -7.84 -1.96
CA TRP A 461 -12.21 -7.75 -0.92
C TRP A 461 -12.34 -9.03 -0.09
N ALA A 462 -12.02 -10.20 -0.66
CA ALA A 462 -11.97 -11.46 0.08
C ALA A 462 -10.86 -11.45 1.13
N PHE A 463 -9.66 -10.99 0.77
CA PHE A 463 -8.56 -10.88 1.73
C PHE A 463 -8.75 -9.72 2.73
N TYR A 464 -9.34 -8.59 2.33
CA TYR A 464 -9.73 -7.54 3.27
C TYR A 464 -10.81 -8.04 4.27
N PHE A 465 -11.82 -8.78 3.80
CA PHE A 465 -12.80 -9.45 4.66
C PHE A 465 -12.12 -10.41 5.64
N LEU A 466 -11.27 -11.32 5.16
CA LEU A 466 -10.56 -12.28 6.01
C LEU A 466 -9.66 -11.58 7.04
N THR A 467 -8.98 -10.50 6.66
CA THR A 467 -8.10 -9.73 7.56
C THR A 467 -8.88 -9.07 8.69
N VAL A 468 -9.99 -8.39 8.38
CA VAL A 468 -10.83 -7.74 9.41
C VAL A 468 -11.64 -8.75 10.21
N LEU A 469 -12.05 -9.88 9.62
CA LEU A 469 -12.59 -11.02 10.36
C LEU A 469 -11.55 -11.59 11.33
N GLY A 470 -10.27 -11.63 10.93
CA GLY A 470 -9.14 -12.00 11.79
C GLY A 470 -9.06 -11.12 13.03
N LEU A 471 -9.21 -9.80 12.88
CA LEU A 471 -9.30 -8.88 14.02
C LEU A 471 -10.45 -9.22 14.98
N VAL A 472 -11.64 -9.56 14.44
CA VAL A 472 -12.81 -9.95 15.25
C VAL A 472 -12.54 -11.28 15.99
N ILE A 473 -11.93 -12.26 15.31
CA ILE A 473 -11.53 -13.54 15.91
C ILE A 473 -10.49 -13.32 17.03
N LEU A 474 -9.48 -12.48 16.81
CA LEU A 474 -8.45 -12.15 17.80
C LEU A 474 -9.03 -11.45 19.03
N ARG A 475 -10.13 -10.70 18.91
CA ARG A 475 -10.82 -10.12 20.09
C ARG A 475 -11.48 -11.17 21.00
N VAL A 476 -11.76 -12.36 20.46
CA VAL A 476 -12.37 -13.47 21.21
C VAL A 476 -11.30 -14.45 21.69
N LYS A 477 -10.34 -14.83 20.82
CA LYS A 477 -9.24 -15.73 21.16
C LYS A 477 -8.24 -15.11 22.14
N GLU A 478 -7.88 -13.84 21.93
CA GLU A 478 -6.80 -13.14 22.63
C GLU A 478 -7.29 -11.80 23.21
N PRO A 479 -8.14 -11.86 24.26
CA PRO A 479 -8.71 -10.67 24.88
C PRO A 479 -7.69 -9.85 25.69
N MET A 480 -6.58 -10.47 26.12
CA MET A 480 -5.51 -9.84 26.90
C MET A 480 -4.39 -9.22 26.04
N LEU A 481 -4.41 -9.44 24.71
CA LEU A 481 -3.41 -8.86 23.80
C LEU A 481 -3.48 -7.33 23.84
N GLU A 482 -2.33 -6.67 23.98
CA GLU A 482 -2.25 -5.21 24.12
C GLU A 482 -2.73 -4.52 22.83
N ARG A 483 -3.64 -3.55 22.97
CA ARG A 483 -4.26 -2.82 21.85
C ARG A 483 -4.12 -1.32 22.08
N PRO A 484 -2.98 -0.71 21.71
CA PRO A 484 -2.71 0.72 21.93
C PRO A 484 -3.73 1.65 21.26
N TYR A 485 -4.31 1.20 20.13
CA TYR A 485 -5.53 1.75 19.57
C TYR A 485 -6.56 0.63 19.40
N LYS A 486 -7.81 0.91 19.79
CA LYS A 486 -8.93 -0.04 19.74
C LYS A 486 -10.15 0.64 19.15
N THR A 487 -10.61 0.16 18.00
CA THR A 487 -11.83 0.67 17.35
C THR A 487 -13.09 0.12 18.03
N TRP A 488 -14.26 0.70 17.74
CA TRP A 488 -15.52 0.19 18.30
C TRP A 488 -15.88 -1.13 17.62
N ILE A 489 -16.45 -2.11 18.33
CA ILE A 489 -16.72 -3.44 17.72
C ILE A 489 -17.70 -3.39 16.53
N ILE A 490 -18.56 -2.37 16.49
CA ILE A 490 -19.47 -2.09 15.37
C ILE A 490 -18.67 -1.83 14.08
N THR A 491 -17.49 -1.19 14.16
CA THR A 491 -16.69 -0.77 13.01
C THR A 491 -16.19 -1.96 12.15
N PRO A 492 -15.46 -2.97 12.67
CA PRO A 492 -15.07 -4.14 11.89
C PRO A 492 -16.27 -5.00 11.47
N LEU A 493 -17.34 -5.05 12.27
CA LEU A 493 -18.56 -5.77 11.90
C LEU A 493 -19.27 -5.13 10.69
N THR A 494 -19.38 -3.79 10.67
CA THR A 494 -19.89 -3.03 9.52
C THR A 494 -19.00 -3.25 8.30
N PHE A 495 -17.68 -3.20 8.45
CA PHE A 495 -16.76 -3.48 7.34
C PHE A 495 -16.92 -4.90 6.80
N CYS A 496 -16.98 -5.91 7.68
CA CYS A 496 -17.21 -7.30 7.26
C CYS A 496 -18.54 -7.48 6.53
N ALA A 497 -19.63 -6.83 6.98
CA ALA A 497 -20.92 -6.87 6.31
C ALA A 497 -20.86 -6.22 4.90
N VAL A 498 -20.16 -5.08 4.77
CA VAL A 498 -19.97 -4.39 3.49
C VAL A 498 -19.08 -5.20 2.55
N ALA A 499 -17.96 -5.73 3.03
CA ALA A 499 -17.08 -6.57 2.24
C ALA A 499 -17.79 -7.86 1.78
N LEU A 500 -18.59 -8.49 2.63
CA LEU A 500 -19.41 -9.64 2.26
C LEU A 500 -20.44 -9.28 1.17
N PHE A 501 -21.12 -8.14 1.30
CA PHE A 501 -22.05 -7.64 0.27
C PHE A 501 -21.34 -7.42 -1.08
N LEU A 502 -20.16 -6.82 -1.07
CA LEU A 502 -19.33 -6.58 -2.26
C LEU A 502 -18.76 -7.87 -2.87
N LEU A 503 -18.65 -8.96 -2.10
CA LEU A 503 -18.30 -10.29 -2.59
C LEU A 503 -19.51 -11.01 -3.19
N CYS A 504 -20.68 -10.91 -2.57
CA CYS A 504 -21.90 -11.55 -3.06
C CYS A 504 -22.35 -11.00 -4.42
N MET A 505 -22.22 -9.68 -4.66
CA MET A 505 -22.64 -9.05 -5.92
C MET A 505 -21.96 -9.65 -7.17
N PRO A 506 -20.61 -9.73 -7.26
CA PRO A 506 -19.93 -10.41 -8.36
C PRO A 506 -20.19 -11.92 -8.44
N ILE A 507 -20.39 -12.62 -7.31
CA ILE A 507 -20.75 -14.05 -7.31
C ILE A 507 -22.09 -14.27 -8.01
N ILE A 508 -23.08 -13.38 -7.78
CA ILE A 508 -24.40 -13.46 -8.41
C ILE A 508 -24.35 -13.00 -9.87
N ALA A 509 -23.63 -11.91 -10.16
CA ALA A 509 -23.57 -11.33 -11.51
C ALA A 509 -22.69 -12.14 -12.48
N ALA A 510 -21.64 -12.79 -11.99
CA ALA A 510 -20.66 -13.52 -12.79
C ALA A 510 -20.12 -14.76 -12.03
N PRO A 511 -20.96 -15.79 -11.80
CA PRO A 511 -20.59 -16.95 -10.96
C PRO A 511 -19.38 -17.73 -11.48
N LEU A 512 -19.16 -17.78 -12.81
CA LEU A 512 -17.98 -18.40 -13.41
C LEU A 512 -16.68 -17.66 -13.06
N GLU A 513 -16.72 -16.33 -12.95
CA GLU A 513 -15.56 -15.51 -12.56
C GLU A 513 -15.21 -15.74 -11.09
N ALA A 514 -16.21 -15.76 -10.21
CA ALA A 514 -16.00 -16.06 -8.79
C ALA A 514 -15.52 -17.50 -8.54
N MET A 515 -16.05 -18.48 -9.28
CA MET A 515 -15.53 -19.85 -9.28
C MET A 515 -14.07 -19.90 -9.75
N ALA A 516 -13.69 -19.11 -10.75
CA ALA A 516 -12.30 -18.99 -11.19
C ALA A 516 -11.41 -18.34 -10.12
N VAL A 517 -11.88 -17.32 -9.37
CA VAL A 517 -11.15 -16.76 -8.21
C VAL A 517 -10.91 -17.84 -7.16
N LEU A 518 -11.96 -18.55 -6.75
CA LEU A 518 -11.84 -19.61 -5.74
C LEU A 518 -10.91 -20.73 -6.19
N ALA A 519 -11.04 -21.19 -7.44
CA ALA A 519 -10.14 -22.18 -8.03
C ALA A 519 -8.67 -21.67 -8.03
N PHE A 520 -8.44 -20.43 -8.45
CA PHE A 520 -7.11 -19.84 -8.54
C PHE A 520 -6.45 -19.62 -7.17
N VAL A 521 -7.20 -19.15 -6.17
CA VAL A 521 -6.72 -19.06 -4.78
C VAL A 521 -6.43 -20.47 -4.26
N SER A 522 -7.33 -21.44 -4.47
CA SER A 522 -7.13 -22.82 -4.02
C SER A 522 -5.93 -23.51 -4.69
N ALA A 523 -5.55 -23.13 -5.92
CA ALA A 523 -4.35 -23.61 -6.61
C ALA A 523 -3.05 -23.17 -5.92
N GLY A 524 -3.10 -22.16 -5.06
CA GLY A 524 -2.00 -21.82 -4.13
C GLY A 524 -1.79 -22.87 -3.03
N VAL A 525 -2.78 -23.68 -2.66
CA VAL A 525 -2.64 -24.71 -1.61
C VAL A 525 -1.72 -25.85 -2.02
N PRO A 526 -1.85 -26.49 -3.21
CA PRO A 526 -0.84 -27.43 -3.70
C PRO A 526 0.55 -26.80 -3.82
N LEU A 527 0.63 -25.54 -4.26
CA LEU A 527 1.90 -24.84 -4.44
C LEU A 527 2.62 -24.57 -3.11
N TYR A 528 1.87 -24.25 -2.05
CA TYR A 528 2.39 -24.13 -0.69
C TYR A 528 3.09 -25.42 -0.25
N TYR A 529 2.41 -26.57 -0.30
CA TYR A 529 2.99 -27.86 0.10
C TYR A 529 4.12 -28.35 -0.82
N ILE A 530 4.18 -27.91 -2.08
CA ILE A 530 5.30 -28.19 -2.98
C ILE A 530 6.53 -27.33 -2.62
N THR A 531 6.32 -26.05 -2.30
CA THR A 531 7.40 -25.09 -1.98
C THR A 531 7.96 -25.31 -0.57
N HIS A 532 7.11 -25.60 0.42
CA HIS A 532 7.48 -25.82 1.82
C HIS A 532 7.74 -27.30 2.16
N ARG A 533 7.99 -28.15 1.17
CA ARG A 533 8.16 -29.60 1.35
C ARG A 533 9.34 -29.99 2.27
N ASN A 534 10.31 -29.09 2.45
CA ASN A 534 11.50 -29.32 3.27
C ASN A 534 11.41 -28.66 4.66
N ASP A 535 10.27 -28.04 4.99
CA ASP A 535 10.06 -27.32 6.24
C ASP A 535 9.50 -28.33 7.29
N PRO A 536 10.20 -28.61 8.41
CA PRO A 536 9.86 -29.71 9.30
C PRO A 536 8.47 -29.60 9.94
N ASP A 537 7.96 -28.38 10.10
CA ASP A 537 6.67 -28.10 10.74
C ASP A 537 5.47 -28.19 9.77
N VAL A 538 5.69 -28.34 8.47
CA VAL A 538 4.63 -28.29 7.45
C VAL A 538 4.18 -29.69 7.04
N HIS A 539 3.31 -30.29 7.85
CA HIS A 539 2.68 -31.57 7.51
C HIS A 539 1.62 -31.43 6.39
N PRO A 540 1.73 -32.17 5.27
CA PRO A 540 0.72 -32.16 4.23
C PRO A 540 -0.57 -32.86 4.69
N PRO A 541 -1.76 -32.42 4.21
CA PRO A 541 -3.01 -33.13 4.46
C PRO A 541 -2.93 -34.57 3.95
N ILE A 542 -3.66 -35.49 4.59
CA ILE A 542 -3.65 -36.94 4.29
C ILE A 542 -3.91 -37.24 2.79
N ILE A 543 -4.68 -36.37 2.12
CA ILE A 543 -4.97 -36.44 0.68
C ILE A 543 -3.73 -36.13 -0.18
N PHE A 544 -2.86 -35.21 0.25
CA PHE A 544 -1.62 -34.89 -0.45
C PHE A 544 -0.48 -35.85 -0.11
N SER A 545 -0.43 -36.42 1.10
CA SER A 545 0.55 -37.48 1.40
C SER A 545 0.27 -38.77 0.63
N THR A 546 -1.00 -39.11 0.38
CA THR A 546 -1.41 -40.22 -0.50
C THR A 546 -1.09 -39.96 -1.97
N ILE A 547 -1.33 -38.75 -2.50
CA ILE A 547 -0.91 -38.39 -3.87
C ILE A 547 0.63 -38.34 -4.00
N ALA A 548 1.34 -37.80 -3.01
CA ALA A 548 2.80 -37.71 -3.03
C ALA A 548 3.48 -39.09 -2.90
N SER A 549 2.93 -40.00 -2.08
CA SER A 549 3.41 -41.39 -1.99
C SER A 549 3.06 -42.21 -3.25
N TRP A 550 1.91 -41.97 -3.88
CA TRP A 550 1.58 -42.53 -5.20
C TRP A 550 2.55 -42.05 -6.29
N TYR A 551 2.87 -40.75 -6.33
CA TYR A 551 3.84 -40.19 -7.27
C TYR A 551 5.29 -40.64 -6.98
N ALA A 552 5.66 -40.83 -5.70
CA ALA A 552 6.95 -41.39 -5.30
C ALA A 552 7.10 -42.86 -5.72
N ARG A 553 6.05 -43.68 -5.53
CA ARG A 553 5.96 -45.06 -6.04
C ARG A 553 6.14 -45.12 -7.55
N ILE A 554 5.52 -44.20 -8.32
CA ILE A 554 5.71 -44.12 -9.78
C ILE A 554 7.14 -43.72 -10.18
N ARG A 555 7.83 -42.89 -9.39
CA ARG A 555 9.24 -42.52 -9.62
C ARG A 555 10.28 -43.48 -9.01
N GLY A 556 9.86 -44.60 -8.42
CA GLY A 556 10.77 -45.58 -7.83
C GLY A 556 11.62 -45.04 -6.67
N ARG A 557 11.12 -44.04 -5.93
CA ARG A 557 11.74 -43.57 -4.67
C ARG A 557 10.90 -44.03 -3.48
N PRO A 558 11.51 -44.54 -2.40
CA PRO A 558 10.77 -44.92 -1.20
C PRO A 558 10.02 -43.72 -0.62
N GLY A 559 8.90 -44.01 0.05
CA GLY A 559 8.02 -42.99 0.61
C GLY A 559 8.67 -42.25 1.78
N VAL A 560 8.24 -41.02 2.04
CA VAL A 560 8.71 -40.20 3.17
C VAL A 560 8.02 -40.65 4.47
N GLY A 561 8.17 -41.94 4.79
CA GLY A 561 7.55 -42.61 5.93
C GLY A 561 8.43 -43.71 6.53
N ASP A 562 9.33 -44.31 5.75
CA ASP A 562 10.30 -45.31 6.23
C ASP A 562 11.52 -44.62 6.86
N GLY A 563 11.26 -43.88 7.94
CA GLY A 563 12.29 -43.31 8.82
C GLY A 563 12.77 -44.38 9.81
N TRP A 564 14.06 -44.70 9.79
CA TRP A 564 14.68 -45.65 10.69
C TRP A 564 14.48 -45.23 12.16
N GLN A 565 13.76 -46.04 12.94
CA GLN A 565 13.76 -45.91 14.40
C GLN A 565 15.05 -46.48 14.97
N ALA A 566 15.99 -45.59 15.30
CA ALA A 566 17.12 -45.94 16.15
C ALA A 566 16.62 -46.15 17.60
N ILE A 567 16.25 -47.39 17.93
CA ILE A 567 16.01 -47.80 19.32
C ILE A 567 17.39 -48.02 19.94
N ALA A 568 17.84 -47.07 20.77
CA ALA A 568 19.02 -47.26 21.59
C ALA A 568 18.70 -48.27 22.71
N THR A 569 19.17 -49.51 22.54
CA THR A 569 19.30 -50.45 23.66
C THR A 569 20.59 -50.14 24.42
N ASP A 570 20.49 -49.94 25.73
CA ASP A 570 21.65 -49.64 26.57
C ASP A 570 22.72 -50.72 26.48
N GLY A 571 23.93 -50.32 26.08
CA GLY A 571 25.18 -51.03 26.31
C GLY A 571 25.49 -52.24 25.41
N GLU A 572 26.01 -51.99 24.21
CA GLU A 572 27.26 -52.60 23.71
C GLU A 572 27.72 -51.95 22.38
N GLU A 573 29.02 -51.79 22.17
CA GLU A 573 29.60 -51.16 20.98
C GLU A 573 29.60 -52.10 19.75
N THR A 574 28.45 -52.32 19.11
CA THR A 574 28.41 -52.78 17.70
C THR A 574 27.06 -52.47 17.06
N VAL A 575 27.05 -51.70 15.96
CA VAL A 575 25.83 -51.41 15.18
C VAL A 575 25.72 -52.39 14.02
N GLU A 576 24.96 -53.47 14.18
CA GLU A 576 24.49 -54.29 13.05
C GLU A 576 23.13 -53.80 12.55
N MET A 577 23.03 -53.57 11.23
CA MET A 577 21.79 -53.16 10.56
C MET A 577 21.06 -54.39 10.02
N MET A 578 19.91 -54.75 10.60
CA MET A 578 19.01 -55.77 10.03
C MET A 578 17.76 -55.17 9.39
N GLU A 579 17.37 -55.76 8.26
CA GLU A 579 16.18 -55.42 7.46
C GLU A 579 14.94 -56.15 8.00
N SER A 580 14.01 -55.43 8.64
CA SER A 580 12.74 -56.02 9.11
C SER A 580 11.74 -56.15 7.97
N ARG A 581 11.54 -57.38 7.48
CA ARG A 581 10.38 -57.71 6.63
C ARG A 581 9.15 -57.97 7.48
N HIS A 582 8.09 -57.17 7.29
CA HIS A 582 6.71 -57.66 7.33
C HIS A 582 5.75 -56.76 6.54
#